data_AF-A0A9E2J332-F1
#
_entry.id   AF-A0A9E2J332-F1
#
_cell.length_a   1.000
_cell.length_b   1.000
_cell.length_c   1.000
_cell.angle_alpha   90.00
_cell.angle_beta   90.00
_cell.angle_gamma   90.00
#
_symmetry.space_group_name_H-M   'P 1'
#
loop_
_entity.id
_entity.type
_entity.pdbx_description
1 polymer ?
#
loop_
_entity_poly.entity_id
_entity_poly.type
_entity_poly.pdbx_seq_one_letter_code
_entity_poly.pdbx_strand_id
1 'polypeptide(L)'
;RQEVKKCFEENINKLRLEDYLGKNVEILYTDDIADYFKEFSQKLRKTDILWSKPSEISFYTALGLPYIIAPTIGWQEKGNRDWLLRLNSGMDQLNPSYAHEWLFDLLDSGNLAKCAMHGFLEAEKMGTLNIRKILVQ
;
A
#
# COMPACT_ATOMS: atom_id res chain seq x y z
N ARG A 1 16.70 -6.41 3.93
CA ARG A 1 17.55 -5.80 5.00
C ARG A 1 17.30 -6.54 6.31
N GLN A 2 18.29 -7.29 6.79
CA GLN A 2 18.12 -8.22 7.91
C GLN A 2 17.87 -7.50 9.24
N GLU A 3 18.47 -6.34 9.43
CA GLU A 3 18.31 -5.48 10.60
C GLU A 3 16.86 -4.97 10.73
N VAL A 4 16.21 -4.64 9.61
CA VAL A 4 14.81 -4.20 9.60
C VAL A 4 13.88 -5.36 9.93
N LYS A 5 14.15 -6.55 9.38
CA LYS A 5 13.39 -7.77 9.70
C LYS A 5 13.41 -8.05 11.20
N LYS A 6 14.60 -8.03 11.82
CA LYS A 6 14.77 -8.23 13.27
C LYS A 6 14.00 -7.19 14.09
N CYS A 7 14.02 -5.91 13.68
CA CYS A 7 13.23 -4.87 14.34
C CYS A 7 11.73 -5.19 14.34
N PHE A 8 11.17 -5.68 13.23
CA PHE A 8 9.77 -6.12 13.18
C PHE A 8 9.50 -7.34 14.07
N GLU A 9 10.37 -8.36 14.03
CA GLU A 9 10.27 -9.55 14.89
C GLU A 9 10.27 -9.18 16.39
N GLU A 10 11.15 -8.26 16.81
CA GLU A 10 11.19 -7.77 18.20
C GLU A 10 9.92 -7.02 18.60
N ASN A 11 9.33 -6.22 17.70
CA ASN A 11 8.09 -5.50 17.99
C ASN A 11 6.89 -6.45 18.10
N ILE A 12 6.83 -7.49 17.24
CA ILE A 12 5.82 -8.54 17.35
C ILE A 12 5.89 -9.21 18.73
N ASN A 13 7.09 -9.52 19.20
CA ASN A 13 7.28 -10.11 20.52
C ASN A 13 6.83 -9.17 21.66
N LYS A 14 7.22 -7.88 21.59
CA LYS A 14 6.80 -6.87 22.58
C LYS A 14 5.28 -6.71 22.65
N LEU A 15 4.59 -6.87 21.53
CA LEU A 15 3.13 -6.79 21.43
C LEU A 15 2.43 -8.13 21.73
N ARG A 16 3.18 -9.19 22.02
CA ARG A 16 2.67 -10.55 22.28
C ARG A 16 1.86 -11.12 21.11
N LEU A 17 2.35 -10.90 19.89
CA LEU A 17 1.71 -11.32 18.64
C LEU A 17 2.39 -12.54 18.00
N GLU A 18 3.26 -13.24 18.72
CA GLU A 18 4.05 -14.36 18.20
C GLU A 18 3.18 -15.50 17.68
N ASP A 19 2.07 -15.78 18.37
CA ASP A 19 1.13 -16.84 17.99
C ASP A 19 0.38 -16.58 16.67
N TYR A 20 0.39 -15.33 16.21
CA TYR A 20 -0.22 -14.88 14.95
C TYR A 20 0.78 -14.80 13.79
N LEU A 21 2.09 -14.89 14.06
CA LEU A 21 3.12 -14.84 13.04
C LEU A 21 3.02 -16.09 12.14
N GLY A 22 3.00 -15.87 10.83
CA GLY A 22 2.79 -16.92 9.82
C GLY A 22 1.32 -17.33 9.63
N LYS A 23 0.38 -16.71 10.36
CA LYS A 23 -1.07 -16.93 10.21
C LYS A 23 -1.76 -15.64 9.76
N ASN A 24 -1.82 -14.65 10.64
CA ASN A 24 -2.49 -13.36 10.42
C ASN A 24 -1.48 -12.22 10.24
N VAL A 25 -0.27 -12.39 10.77
CA VAL A 25 0.84 -11.44 10.61
C VAL A 25 1.93 -12.10 9.80
N GLU A 26 2.44 -11.40 8.80
CA GLU A 26 3.52 -11.87 7.95
C GLU A 26 4.57 -10.79 7.76
N ILE A 27 5.84 -11.19 7.79
CA ILE A 27 6.97 -10.33 7.43
C ILE A 27 7.52 -10.83 6.10
N LEU A 28 7.38 -10.02 5.05
CA LEU A 28 8.01 -10.28 3.77
C LEU A 28 9.49 -9.88 3.84
N TYR A 29 10.37 -10.88 3.77
CA TYR A 29 11.81 -10.69 3.72
C TYR A 29 12.46 -11.71 2.79
N THR A 30 13.38 -11.24 1.96
CA THR A 30 14.28 -12.05 1.15
C THR A 30 15.68 -11.43 1.21
N ASP A 31 16.71 -12.25 0.98
CA ASP A 31 18.10 -11.76 0.90
C ASP A 31 18.39 -11.05 -0.43
N ASP A 32 17.71 -11.46 -1.50
CA ASP A 32 17.82 -10.87 -2.83
C ASP A 32 16.61 -9.99 -3.18
N ILE A 33 16.86 -8.89 -3.91
CA ILE A 33 15.83 -7.92 -4.29
C ILE A 33 14.90 -8.42 -5.40
N ALA A 34 15.39 -9.24 -6.33
CA ALA A 34 14.54 -9.81 -7.38
C ALA A 34 13.54 -10.80 -6.77
N ASP A 35 14.00 -11.63 -5.83
CA ASP A 35 13.11 -12.51 -5.06
C ASP A 35 12.11 -11.71 -4.22
N TYR A 36 12.54 -10.59 -3.62
CA TYR A 36 11.64 -9.69 -2.89
C TYR A 36 10.49 -9.22 -3.77
N PHE A 37 10.80 -8.70 -4.96
CA PHE A 37 9.78 -8.19 -5.88
C PHE A 37 8.87 -9.29 -6.41
N LYS A 38 9.41 -10.49 -6.65
CA LYS A 38 8.62 -11.65 -7.06
C LYS A 38 7.59 -12.02 -5.99
N GLU A 39 8.03 -12.17 -4.74
CA GLU A 39 7.15 -12.50 -3.62
C GLU A 39 6.17 -11.36 -3.30
N PHE A 40 6.64 -10.11 -3.28
CA PHE A 40 5.79 -8.93 -3.12
C PHE A 40 4.67 -8.89 -4.15
N SER A 41 4.99 -9.20 -5.41
CA SER A 41 3.99 -9.26 -6.49
C SER A 41 2.94 -10.37 -6.26
N GLN A 42 3.33 -11.51 -5.69
CA GLN A 42 2.37 -12.55 -5.32
C GLN A 42 1.48 -12.12 -4.16
N LYS A 43 2.04 -11.40 -3.17
CA LYS A 43 1.28 -10.88 -2.03
C LYS A 43 0.25 -9.84 -2.46
N LEU A 44 0.64 -8.92 -3.34
CA LEU A 44 -0.28 -7.89 -3.88
C LEU A 44 -1.55 -8.46 -4.50
N ARG A 45 -1.50 -9.66 -5.10
CA ARG A 45 -2.69 -10.31 -5.70
C ARG A 45 -3.74 -10.72 -4.67
N LYS A 46 -3.35 -10.83 -3.40
CA LYS A 46 -4.21 -11.20 -2.26
C LYS A 46 -4.37 -10.03 -1.28
N THR A 47 -3.88 -8.85 -1.65
CA THR A 47 -3.99 -7.65 -0.81
C THR A 47 -5.27 -6.93 -1.15
N ASP A 48 -6.06 -6.62 -0.13
CA ASP A 48 -7.30 -5.85 -0.30
C ASP A 48 -7.09 -4.34 -0.10
N ILE A 49 -6.13 -3.95 0.75
CA ILE A 49 -5.88 -2.56 1.14
C ILE A 49 -4.38 -2.33 1.28
N LEU A 50 -3.90 -1.20 0.76
CA LEU A 50 -2.56 -0.70 1.03
C LEU A 50 -2.62 0.35 2.14
N TRP A 51 -1.81 0.20 3.19
CA TRP A 51 -1.67 1.20 4.25
C TRP A 51 -0.20 1.52 4.46
N SER A 52 0.23 2.70 4.02
CA SER A 52 1.63 3.12 4.17
C SER A 52 1.77 4.63 4.03
N LYS A 53 2.98 5.13 4.30
CA LYS A 53 3.36 6.48 3.85
C LYS A 53 3.31 6.50 2.31
N PRO A 54 2.90 7.60 1.68
CA PRO A 54 2.71 7.67 0.23
C PRO A 54 4.04 7.76 -0.52
N SER A 55 4.83 6.69 -0.47
CA SER A 55 6.03 6.49 -1.28
C SER A 55 5.66 5.88 -2.64
N GLU A 56 6.60 5.26 -3.34
CA GLU A 56 6.40 4.62 -4.66
C GLU A 56 5.31 3.54 -4.65
N ILE A 57 4.95 3.00 -3.48
CA ILE A 57 3.85 2.04 -3.36
C ILE A 57 2.48 2.68 -3.63
N SER A 58 2.36 4.02 -3.60
CA SER A 58 1.12 4.73 -3.96
C SER A 58 0.66 4.43 -5.39
N PHE A 59 1.59 4.20 -6.32
CA PHE A 59 1.26 3.95 -7.72
C PHE A 59 0.50 2.63 -7.94
N TYR A 60 0.57 1.70 -6.98
CA TYR A 60 -0.20 0.46 -7.02
C TYR A 60 -1.71 0.65 -6.88
N THR A 61 -2.17 1.87 -6.54
CA THR A 61 -3.58 2.22 -6.62
C THR A 61 -4.19 1.99 -8.00
N ALA A 62 -3.38 2.09 -9.06
CA ALA A 62 -3.78 1.82 -10.43
C ALA A 62 -4.20 0.37 -10.68
N LEU A 63 -3.82 -0.56 -9.79
CA LEU A 63 -4.28 -1.95 -9.83
C LEU A 63 -5.67 -2.13 -9.21
N GLY A 64 -6.32 -1.05 -8.78
CA GLY A 64 -7.57 -1.11 -8.04
C GLY A 64 -7.38 -1.42 -6.56
N LEU A 65 -6.22 -1.08 -6.01
CA LEU A 65 -5.96 -1.23 -4.58
C LEU A 65 -6.24 0.11 -3.88
N PRO A 66 -7.20 0.18 -2.94
CA PRO A 66 -7.43 1.39 -2.17
C PRO A 66 -6.26 1.66 -1.24
N TYR A 67 -6.01 2.94 -0.96
CA TYR A 67 -4.83 3.37 -0.22
C TYR A 67 -5.19 4.17 1.04
N ILE A 68 -4.75 3.71 2.21
CA ILE A 68 -4.78 4.45 3.47
C ILE A 68 -3.43 5.17 3.64
N ILE A 69 -3.48 6.50 3.64
CA ILE A 69 -2.31 7.38 3.56
C ILE A 69 -1.80 7.68 4.97
N ALA A 70 -0.69 7.05 5.35
CA ALA A 70 0.02 7.39 6.58
C ALA A 70 0.76 8.74 6.45
N PRO A 71 1.14 9.39 7.57
CA PRO A 71 1.79 10.70 7.53
C PRO A 71 3.02 10.75 6.62
N THR A 72 3.10 11.81 5.82
CA THR A 72 4.22 12.06 4.91
C THR A 72 5.48 12.44 5.68
N ILE A 73 6.63 11.94 5.25
CA ILE A 73 7.95 12.27 5.82
C ILE A 73 8.64 13.40 5.02
N GLY A 74 8.35 13.52 3.72
CA GLY A 74 9.05 14.46 2.84
C GLY A 74 8.20 15.06 1.71
N TRP A 75 8.79 15.97 0.94
CA TRP A 75 8.10 16.70 -0.13
C TRP A 75 7.57 15.81 -1.27
N GLN A 76 8.33 14.79 -1.67
CA GLN A 76 7.87 13.81 -2.66
C GLN A 76 6.59 13.11 -2.19
N GLU A 77 6.56 12.69 -0.92
CA GLU A 77 5.42 12.00 -0.33
C GLU A 77 4.17 12.90 -0.24
N LYS A 78 4.35 14.21 -0.01
CA LYS A 78 3.25 15.18 -0.12
C LYS A 78 2.66 15.21 -1.52
N GLY A 79 3.52 15.22 -2.55
CA GLY A 79 3.06 15.15 -3.94
C GLY A 79 2.28 13.88 -4.25
N ASN A 80 2.77 12.72 -3.79
CA ASN A 80 2.07 11.44 -3.96
C ASN A 80 0.74 11.39 -3.20
N ARG A 81 0.68 11.95 -1.99
CA ARG A 81 -0.56 12.11 -1.23
C ARG A 81 -1.57 12.94 -2.01
N ASP A 82 -1.17 14.12 -2.47
CA ASP A 82 -2.06 15.03 -3.20
C ASP A 82 -2.55 14.38 -4.50
N TRP A 83 -1.69 13.58 -5.15
CA TRP A 83 -2.06 12.78 -6.31
C TRP A 83 -3.12 11.72 -5.97
N LEU A 84 -2.95 10.92 -4.91
CA LEU A 84 -3.94 9.93 -4.46
C LEU A 84 -5.28 10.56 -4.11
N LEU A 85 -5.27 11.68 -3.38
CA LEU A 85 -6.47 12.40 -2.99
C LEU A 85 -7.20 12.99 -4.19
N ARG A 86 -6.45 13.56 -5.16
CA ARG A 86 -7.03 14.09 -6.40
C ARG A 86 -7.72 13.01 -7.23
N LEU A 87 -7.18 11.79 -7.24
CA LEU A 87 -7.79 10.64 -7.90
C LEU A 87 -8.99 10.07 -7.11
N ASN A 88 -9.20 10.48 -5.86
CA ASN A 88 -10.11 9.82 -4.91
C ASN A 88 -9.78 8.34 -4.67
N SER A 89 -8.50 7.95 -4.86
CA SER A 89 -8.08 6.55 -4.77
C SER A 89 -7.43 6.18 -3.44
N GLY A 90 -7.30 7.17 -2.54
CA GLY A 90 -6.88 6.97 -1.17
C GLY A 90 -7.51 7.95 -0.20
N MET A 91 -7.36 7.67 1.09
CA MET A 91 -7.86 8.46 2.20
C MET A 91 -6.76 8.64 3.25
N ASP A 92 -6.69 9.80 3.90
CA ASP A 92 -5.77 9.98 5.02
C ASP A 92 -6.09 8.99 6.14
N GLN A 93 -5.04 8.43 6.74
CA GLN A 93 -5.24 7.59 7.92
C GLN A 93 -5.87 8.43 9.04
N LEU A 94 -6.84 7.85 9.72
CA LEU A 94 -7.33 8.37 10.99
C LEU A 94 -6.39 7.91 12.12
N ASN A 95 -6.71 8.26 13.36
CA ASN A 95 -5.91 7.85 14.50
C ASN A 95 -5.79 6.30 14.56
N PRO A 96 -4.58 5.72 14.43
CA PRO A 96 -4.38 4.27 14.39
C PRO A 96 -4.83 3.54 15.65
N SER A 97 -4.88 4.20 16.80
CA SER A 97 -5.38 3.61 18.04
C SER A 97 -6.84 3.15 17.94
N TYR A 98 -7.60 3.72 17.01
CA TYR A 98 -9.01 3.39 16.75
C TYR A 98 -9.21 2.66 15.42
N ALA A 99 -8.14 2.08 14.83
CA ALA A 99 -8.22 1.41 13.53
C ALA A 99 -9.20 0.23 13.50
N HIS A 100 -9.40 -0.44 14.63
CA HIS A 100 -10.39 -1.50 14.77
C HIS A 100 -11.85 -1.03 14.65
N GLU A 101 -12.11 0.28 14.67
CA GLU A 101 -13.44 0.87 14.45
C GLU A 101 -13.49 1.45 13.04
N TRP A 102 -12.70 2.50 12.79
CA TRP A 102 -12.84 3.27 11.55
C TRP A 102 -12.50 2.47 10.29
N LEU A 103 -11.61 1.47 10.37
CA LEU A 103 -11.29 0.65 9.21
C LEU A 103 -12.51 -0.18 8.77
N PHE A 104 -13.26 -0.70 9.74
CA PHE A 104 -14.48 -1.46 9.48
C PHE A 104 -15.61 -0.56 9.03
N ASP A 105 -15.74 0.65 9.58
CA ASP A 105 -16.70 1.65 9.06
C ASP A 105 -16.43 1.98 7.58
N LEU A 106 -15.15 2.11 7.19
CA LEU A 106 -14.76 2.35 5.79
C LEU A 106 -15.04 1.15 4.87
N LEU A 107 -14.92 -0.07 5.40
CA LEU A 107 -15.29 -1.30 4.69
C LEU A 107 -16.81 -1.37 4.48
N ASP A 108 -17.58 -1.23 5.55
CA ASP A 108 -19.04 -1.38 5.55
C ASP A 108 -19.73 -0.28 4.73
N SER A 109 -19.19 0.94 4.76
CA SER A 109 -19.69 2.05 3.93
C SER A 109 -19.35 1.91 2.44
N GLY A 110 -18.49 0.95 2.06
CA GLY A 110 -18.00 0.76 0.69
C GLY A 110 -17.04 1.86 0.23
N ASN A 111 -16.52 2.68 1.14
CA ASN A 111 -15.60 3.77 0.81
C ASN A 111 -14.29 3.25 0.21
N LEU A 112 -13.74 2.17 0.77
CA LEU A 112 -12.54 1.53 0.21
C LEU A 112 -12.80 0.95 -1.18
N ALA A 113 -13.98 0.38 -1.43
CA ALA A 113 -14.35 -0.11 -2.76
C ALA A 113 -14.46 1.03 -3.80
N LYS A 114 -14.96 2.20 -3.39
CA LYS A 114 -14.97 3.40 -4.25
C LYS A 114 -13.54 3.86 -4.56
N CYS A 115 -12.66 3.93 -3.57
CA CYS A 115 -11.26 4.28 -3.77
C CYS A 115 -10.55 3.30 -4.72
N ALA A 116 -10.78 2.00 -4.55
CA ALA A 116 -10.28 0.97 -5.45
C ALA A 116 -10.72 1.23 -6.90
N MET A 117 -12.01 1.47 -7.11
CA MET A 117 -12.56 1.72 -8.44
C MET A 117 -11.96 2.99 -9.06
N HIS A 118 -11.88 4.08 -8.30
CA HIS A 118 -11.29 5.33 -8.76
C HIS A 118 -9.81 5.17 -9.13
N GLY A 119 -9.02 4.48 -8.29
CA GLY A 119 -7.63 4.16 -8.60
C GLY A 119 -7.50 3.35 -9.88
N PHE A 120 -8.34 2.33 -10.07
CA PHE A 120 -8.33 1.55 -11.28
C PHE A 120 -8.74 2.34 -12.52
N LEU A 121 -9.73 3.22 -12.46
CA LEU A 121 -10.23 3.93 -13.63
C LEU A 121 -9.35 5.13 -14.02
N GLU A 122 -8.94 5.92 -13.03
CA GLU A 122 -8.37 7.26 -13.25
C GLU A 122 -6.83 7.28 -13.21
N ALA A 123 -6.20 6.33 -12.50
CA ALA A 123 -4.74 6.33 -12.42
C ALA A 123 -4.10 5.91 -13.75
N GLU A 124 -3.03 6.61 -14.13
CA GLU A 124 -2.30 6.29 -15.35
C GLU A 124 -1.68 4.89 -15.29
N LYS A 125 -1.84 4.15 -16.39
CA LYS A 125 -1.32 2.78 -16.58
C LYS A 125 -0.59 2.69 -17.90
N MET A 126 0.27 1.69 -18.01
CA MET A 126 1.00 1.37 -19.25
C MET A 126 1.95 2.49 -19.71
N GLY A 127 2.51 3.27 -18.78
CA GLY A 127 3.38 4.42 -19.09
C GLY A 127 4.49 4.12 -20.10
N THR A 128 5.21 3.00 -19.95
CA THR A 128 6.25 2.58 -20.90
C THR A 128 5.70 2.38 -22.33
N LEU A 129 4.51 1.77 -22.47
CA LEU A 129 3.90 1.58 -23.78
C LEU A 129 3.40 2.90 -24.36
N ASN A 130 2.88 3.80 -23.52
CA ASN A 130 2.41 5.11 -23.96
C ASN A 130 3.57 5.99 -24.43
N ILE A 131 4.70 6.02 -23.70
CA ILE A 131 5.92 6.71 -24.13
C ILE A 131 6.42 6.14 -25.46
N ARG A 132 6.46 4.81 -25.60
CA ARG A 132 6.87 4.16 -26.86
C ARG A 132 5.99 4.59 -28.04
N LYS A 133 4.67 4.75 -27.85
CA LYS A 133 3.77 5.22 -28.91
C LYS A 133 4.13 6.62 -29.40
N ILE A 134 4.63 7.50 -28.52
CA ILE A 134 5.01 8.87 -28.86
C ILE A 134 6.35 8.90 -29.60
N LEU A 135 7.32 8.06 -29.19
CA LEU A 135 8.66 8.02 -29.81
C LEU A 135 8.71 7.35 -31.19
N VAL A 136 7.69 6.55 -31.54
CA VAL A 136 7.60 5.82 -32.82
C VAL A 136 6.66 6.54 -33.82
N GLN A 137 6.10 7.70 -33.45
CA GLN A 137 5.46 8.64 -34.38
C GLN A 137 6.52 9.47 -35.12
#